data_AF-A0A941CR94-F1
#
_entry.id   AF-A0A941CR94-F1
#
_cell.length_a   1.000
_cell.length_b   1.000
_cell.length_c   1.000
_cell.angle_alpha   90.00
_cell.angle_beta   90.00
_cell.angle_gamma   90.00
#
_symmetry.space_group_name_H-M   'P 1'
#
loop_
_entity.id
_entity.type
_entity.pdbx_description
1 polymer ?
#
loop_
_entity_poly.entity_id
_entity_poly.type
_entity_poly.pdbx_seq_one_letter_code
_entity_poly.pdbx_strand_id
1 'polypeptide(L)'
;MFTDGSATNSVERRFAEDLDVADEVIVYAKLPRGPRGFYIPTPVGNYSPDWAISFKKGAVKHIFFVAETKGTMDSLELRPIEQAKISCAKKLFNEISTTGVKYHDVDSYSSLLTVMETL
;
A
#
# COMPACT_ATOMS: atom_id res chain seq x y z
N MET A 1 2.76 13.12 -11.78
CA MET A 1 2.87 11.84 -11.05
C MET A 1 4.31 11.35 -11.13
N PHE A 2 4.90 10.93 -10.02
CA PHE A 2 6.21 10.29 -10.00
C PHE A 2 6.00 8.79 -10.21
N THR A 3 5.95 8.36 -11.47
CA THR A 3 5.90 6.94 -11.85
C THR A 3 7.33 6.46 -12.05
N ASP A 4 7.67 5.29 -11.49
CA ASP A 4 9.01 4.71 -11.56
C ASP A 4 9.43 4.21 -12.97
N GLY A 5 8.53 4.24 -13.95
CA GLY A 5 8.80 3.79 -15.32
C GLY A 5 8.31 4.78 -16.37
N SER A 6 9.14 5.01 -17.39
CA SER A 6 8.77 5.72 -18.64
C SER A 6 7.81 4.93 -19.55
N ALA A 7 7.27 3.81 -19.06
CA ALA A 7 6.33 2.99 -19.80
C ALA A 7 4.93 3.60 -19.71
N THR A 8 4.29 3.80 -20.86
CA THR A 8 2.95 4.38 -21.01
C THR A 8 1.82 3.60 -20.31
N ASN A 9 2.10 2.42 -19.71
CA ASN A 9 1.15 1.55 -19.01
C ASN A 9 1.78 0.81 -17.81
N SER A 10 2.53 1.50 -16.93
CA SER A 10 3.07 0.87 -15.72
C SER A 10 1.95 0.42 -14.76
N VAL A 11 2.23 -0.57 -13.91
CA VAL A 11 1.30 -1.02 -12.85
C VAL A 11 0.93 0.16 -11.94
N GLU A 12 1.91 0.98 -11.57
CA GLU A 12 1.72 2.20 -10.78
C GLU A 12 0.80 3.22 -11.46
N ARG A 13 0.95 3.41 -12.77
CA ARG A 13 0.14 4.36 -13.52
C ARG A 13 -1.32 3.93 -13.55
N ARG A 14 -1.59 2.67 -13.90
CA ARG A 14 -2.96 2.14 -13.91
C ARG A 14 -3.59 2.21 -12.53
N PHE A 15 -2.83 1.86 -11.50
CA PHE A 15 -3.29 1.94 -10.12
C PHE A 15 -3.65 3.38 -9.72
N ALA A 16 -2.84 4.38 -10.09
CA ALA A 16 -3.15 5.78 -9.85
C ALA A 16 -4.38 6.27 -10.64
N GLU A 17 -4.50 5.87 -11.92
CA GLU A 17 -5.67 6.19 -12.76
C GLU A 17 -6.96 5.58 -12.18
N ASP A 18 -6.91 4.35 -11.67
CA ASP A 18 -8.04 3.70 -10.99
C ASP A 18 -8.42 4.44 -9.69
N LEU A 19 -7.43 4.90 -8.91
CA LEU A 19 -7.67 5.68 -7.69
C LEU A 19 -8.22 7.08 -7.97
N ASP A 20 -7.87 7.69 -9.11
CA ASP A 20 -8.36 9.02 -9.52
C ASP A 20 -9.86 9.03 -9.85
N VAL A 21 -10.39 7.90 -10.34
CA VAL A 21 -11.82 7.77 -10.72
C VAL A 21 -12.69 7.13 -9.63
N ALA A 22 -12.11 6.81 -8.49
CA ALA A 22 -12.77 6.15 -7.37
C ALA A 22 -13.46 7.14 -6.43
N ASP A 23 -14.80 7.13 -6.39
CA ASP A 23 -15.61 8.05 -5.57
C ASP A 23 -15.36 7.87 -4.05
N GLU A 24 -15.00 6.66 -3.64
CA GLU A 24 -14.71 6.29 -2.27
C GLU A 24 -13.32 6.76 -1.79
N VAL A 25 -12.39 7.05 -2.71
CA VAL A 25 -11.04 7.55 -2.39
C VAL A 25 -11.12 9.04 -2.07
N ILE A 26 -10.66 9.42 -0.88
CA ILE A 26 -10.56 10.84 -0.47
C ILE A 26 -9.23 11.43 -0.94
N VAL A 27 -8.14 10.69 -0.71
CA VAL A 27 -6.79 11.12 -1.04
C VAL A 27 -5.86 9.91 -1.11
N TYR A 28 -4.88 9.98 -2.00
CA TYR A 28 -3.80 9.01 -2.06
C TYR A 28 -2.45 9.71 -2.28
N ALA A 29 -1.36 9.03 -1.93
CA ALA A 29 0.00 9.51 -2.15
C ALA A 29 0.93 8.36 -2.49
N LYS A 30 1.76 8.54 -3.52
CA LYS A 30 2.96 7.72 -3.75
C LYS A 30 4.01 8.11 -2.71
N LEU A 31 4.45 7.14 -1.93
CA LEU A 31 5.45 7.36 -0.89
C LEU A 31 6.85 7.39 -1.52
N PRO A 32 7.70 8.37 -1.13
CA PRO A 32 9.04 8.48 -1.67
C PRO A 32 9.90 7.31 -1.22
N ARG A 33 10.78 6.85 -2.12
CA ARG A 33 11.87 5.92 -1.82
C ARG A 33 13.18 6.70 -1.62
N GLY A 34 14.19 6.04 -1.05
CA GLY A 34 15.55 6.59 -0.90
C GLY A 34 15.81 7.23 0.48
N PRO A 35 16.87 8.05 0.63
CA PRO A 35 17.35 8.50 1.95
C PRO A 35 16.33 9.31 2.77
N ARG A 36 15.33 9.91 2.11
CA ARG A 36 14.23 10.65 2.74
C ARG A 36 12.87 9.96 2.56
N GLY A 37 12.91 8.65 2.32
CA GLY A 37 11.74 7.82 2.10
C GLY A 37 10.98 7.52 3.39
N PHE A 38 9.77 6.99 3.23
CA PHE A 38 8.98 6.49 4.35
C PHE A 38 9.34 5.02 4.63
N TYR A 39 9.66 4.72 5.90
CA TYR A 39 10.09 3.40 6.34
C TYR A 39 9.40 2.98 7.64
N ILE A 40 8.91 1.75 7.65
CA ILE A 40 8.39 1.06 8.83
C ILE A 40 9.50 0.11 9.31
N PRO A 41 10.05 0.31 10.52
CA PRO A 41 11.04 -0.60 11.06
C PRO A 41 10.39 -1.96 11.37
N THR A 42 11.00 -3.04 10.90
CA THR A 42 10.59 -4.41 11.24
C THR A 42 11.78 -5.19 11.79
N PRO A 43 11.56 -6.28 12.55
CA PRO A 43 12.64 -7.13 13.06
C PRO A 43 13.58 -7.70 11.98
N VAL A 44 13.10 -7.80 10.73
CA VAL A 44 13.84 -8.32 9.57
C VAL A 44 14.29 -7.21 8.60
N GLY A 45 14.40 -5.98 9.11
CA GLY A 45 14.85 -4.80 8.37
C GLY A 45 13.71 -3.87 7.95
N ASN A 46 14.06 -2.70 7.40
CA ASN A 46 13.06 -1.70 7.05
C ASN A 46 12.13 -2.18 5.93
N TYR A 47 10.85 -1.96 6.12
CA TYR A 47 9.80 -2.04 5.10
C TYR A 47 9.51 -0.64 4.58
N SER A 48 9.31 -0.50 3.27
CA SER A 48 8.98 0.79 2.66
C SER A 48 7.79 0.56 1.74
N PRO A 49 6.58 0.96 2.15
CA PRO A 49 5.40 0.85 1.33
C PRO A 49 5.44 1.87 0.19
N ASP A 50 4.71 1.56 -0.89
CA ASP A 50 4.67 2.38 -2.10
C ASP A 50 3.57 3.44 -2.07
N TRP A 51 2.42 3.17 -1.46
CA TRP A 51 1.27 4.07 -1.46
C TRP A 51 0.66 4.20 -0.06
N ALA A 52 0.08 5.38 0.19
CA ALA A 52 -0.83 5.63 1.30
C ALA A 52 -2.15 6.15 0.73
N ILE A 53 -3.27 5.55 1.14
CA ILE A 53 -4.59 5.82 0.56
C ILE A 53 -5.61 6.00 1.69
N SER A 54 -6.48 7.00 1.59
CA SER A 54 -7.58 7.21 2.52
C SER A 54 -8.91 7.18 1.80
N PHE A 55 -9.89 6.52 2.42
CA PHE A 55 -11.24 6.36 1.88
C PHE A 55 -12.30 6.86 2.85
N LYS A 56 -13.47 7.12 2.29
CA LYS A 56 -14.69 7.41 3.04
C LYS A 56 -15.57 6.15 3.10
N LYS A 57 -15.66 5.49 4.25
CA LYS A 57 -16.67 4.45 4.49
C LYS A 57 -17.58 4.86 5.64
N GLY A 58 -18.83 5.20 5.32
CA GLY A 58 -19.78 5.72 6.32
C GLY A 58 -19.29 7.01 6.98
N ALA A 59 -19.15 7.00 8.31
CA ALA A 59 -18.72 8.15 9.12
C ALA A 59 -17.23 8.16 9.49
N VAL A 60 -16.47 7.10 9.15
CA VAL A 60 -15.07 6.93 9.58
C VAL A 60 -14.13 7.10 8.39
N LYS A 61 -13.09 7.92 8.57
CA LYS A 61 -11.95 7.99 7.64
C LYS A 61 -11.04 6.82 7.95
N HIS A 62 -10.89 5.91 7.00
CA HIS A 62 -9.90 4.85 7.10
C HIS A 62 -8.66 5.28 6.32
N ILE A 63 -7.49 5.23 6.96
CA ILE A 63 -6.20 5.37 6.29
C ILE A 63 -5.63 3.97 6.11
N PHE A 64 -5.44 3.57 4.87
CA PHE A 64 -4.76 2.34 4.49
C PHE A 64 -3.37 2.66 3.99
N PHE A 65 -2.38 2.02 4.60
CA PHE A 65 -0.98 2.15 4.19
C PHE A 65 -0.56 0.98 3.32
N VAL A 66 -1.12 0.75 2.12
CA VAL A 66 -0.51 -0.23 1.20
C VAL A 66 -0.84 0.03 -0.28
N ALA A 67 0.15 -0.22 -1.15
CA ALA A 67 0.01 -1.12 -2.30
C ALA A 67 1.42 -1.43 -2.85
N GLU A 68 2.04 -2.58 -2.58
CA GLU A 68 3.28 -2.92 -3.31
C GLU A 68 2.94 -3.16 -4.78
N THR A 69 3.24 -2.21 -5.64
CA THR A 69 3.11 -2.36 -7.09
C THR A 69 4.39 -3.01 -7.63
N LYS A 70 4.64 -4.27 -7.29
CA LYS A 70 5.84 -4.96 -7.78
C LYS A 70 5.68 -5.39 -9.23
N GLY A 71 6.56 -4.88 -10.09
CA GLY A 71 6.69 -5.26 -11.50
C GLY A 71 7.41 -6.58 -11.76
N THR A 72 8.15 -7.16 -10.81
CA THR A 72 8.84 -8.45 -11.01
C THR A 72 8.99 -9.28 -9.72
N MET A 73 8.74 -10.59 -9.86
CA MET A 73 8.87 -11.64 -8.85
C MET A 73 10.32 -12.18 -8.76
N ASP A 74 11.33 -11.34 -8.54
CA ASP A 74 12.72 -11.82 -8.58
C ASP A 74 13.25 -12.32 -7.22
N SER A 75 13.57 -13.61 -7.23
CA SER A 75 14.20 -14.49 -6.23
C SER A 75 13.29 -15.18 -5.19
N LEU A 76 13.45 -16.50 -5.08
CA LEU A 76 12.71 -17.35 -4.15
C LEU A 76 12.97 -17.01 -2.67
N GLU A 77 14.15 -16.46 -2.35
CA GLU A 77 14.60 -16.13 -0.99
C GLU A 77 14.22 -14.71 -0.52
N LEU A 78 13.99 -13.77 -1.45
CA LEU A 78 13.45 -12.45 -1.08
C LEU A 78 11.99 -12.56 -0.62
N ARG A 79 11.24 -13.56 -1.11
CA ARG A 79 9.82 -13.76 -0.77
C ARG A 79 9.57 -13.96 0.73
N PRO A 80 10.30 -14.84 1.47
CA PRO A 80 10.10 -14.98 2.91
C PRO A 80 10.39 -13.71 3.72
N ILE A 81 11.47 -12.99 3.40
CA ILE A 81 11.86 -11.78 4.14
C ILE A 81 10.86 -10.65 3.86
N GLU A 82 10.43 -10.49 2.61
CA GLU A 82 9.42 -9.50 2.22
C GLU A 82 8.06 -9.82 2.83
N GLN A 83 7.64 -11.09 2.82
CA GLN A 83 6.43 -11.53 3.52
C GLN A 83 6.53 -11.28 5.03
N ALA A 84 7.69 -11.51 5.65
CA ALA A 84 7.90 -11.22 7.06
C ALA A 84 7.79 -9.70 7.35
N LYS A 85 8.36 -8.85 6.49
CA LYS A 85 8.21 -7.39 6.58
C LYS A 85 6.75 -6.94 6.49
N ILE A 86 6.02 -7.45 5.49
CA ILE A 86 4.59 -7.17 5.29
C ILE A 86 3.78 -7.64 6.50
N SER A 87 4.05 -8.84 7.00
CA SER A 87 3.37 -9.41 8.18
C SER A 87 3.62 -8.58 9.44
N CYS A 88 4.84 -8.11 9.66
CA CYS A 88 5.17 -7.21 10.76
C CYS A 88 4.42 -5.88 10.66
N ALA A 89 4.39 -5.25 9.48
CA ALA A 89 3.64 -4.02 9.27
C ALA A 89 2.13 -4.22 9.51
N LYS A 90 1.57 -5.32 8.98
CA LYS A 90 0.18 -5.72 9.19
C LYS A 90 -0.15 -5.88 10.67
N LYS A 91 0.69 -6.60 11.41
CA LYS A 91 0.53 -6.79 12.85
C LYS A 91 0.61 -5.47 13.60
N LEU A 92 1.64 -4.67 13.33
CA LEU A 92 1.86 -3.38 13.98
C LEU A 92 0.65 -2.44 13.84
N PHE A 93 0.20 -2.19 12.61
CA PHE A 93 -0.91 -1.25 12.39
C PHE A 93 -2.24 -1.80 12.88
N ASN A 94 -2.48 -3.10 12.77
CA ASN A 94 -3.75 -3.68 13.23
C ASN A 94 -3.81 -3.84 14.75
N GLU A 95 -2.67 -3.95 15.45
CA GLU A 95 -2.60 -3.94 16.93
C GLU A 95 -2.65 -2.51 17.49
N ILE A 96 -1.99 -1.54 16.84
CA ILE A 96 -1.99 -0.13 17.29
C ILE A 96 -3.28 0.61 16.89
N SER A 97 -4.03 0.10 15.90
CA SER A 97 -5.25 0.71 15.39
C SER A 97 -6.31 0.91 16.48
N THR A 98 -6.33 2.10 17.07
CA THR A 98 -7.34 2.47 18.07
C THR A 98 -8.65 2.96 17.48
N THR A 99 -8.82 3.06 16.14
CA THR A 99 -10.14 3.10 15.42
C THR A 99 -10.08 3.47 13.93
N GLY A 100 -8.99 4.08 13.42
CA GLY A 100 -9.03 4.73 12.09
C GLY A 100 -7.97 4.30 11.06
N VAL A 101 -7.03 3.43 11.41
CA VAL A 101 -5.91 3.05 10.51
C VAL A 101 -5.85 1.54 10.39
N LYS A 102 -6.00 0.99 9.19
CA LYS A 102 -5.87 -0.45 8.97
C LYS A 102 -4.83 -0.72 7.91
N TYR A 103 -4.07 -1.80 8.06
CA TYR A 103 -3.10 -2.22 7.05
C TYR A 103 -3.63 -3.43 6.27
N HIS A 104 -3.57 -3.35 4.94
CA HIS A 104 -4.00 -4.42 4.04
C HIS A 104 -3.13 -4.49 2.80
N ASP A 105 -2.41 -5.58 2.61
CA ASP A 105 -1.62 -5.80 1.41
C ASP A 105 -2.50 -5.96 0.16
N VAL A 106 -2.32 -5.06 -0.81
CA VAL A 106 -3.05 -5.02 -2.09
C VAL A 106 -2.08 -4.76 -3.23
N ASP A 107 -2.36 -5.33 -4.40
CA ASP A 107 -1.54 -5.25 -5.61
C ASP A 107 -2.28 -4.60 -6.79
N SER A 108 -3.58 -4.34 -6.63
CA SER A 108 -4.46 -3.75 -7.64
C SER A 108 -5.63 -3.02 -6.97
N TYR A 109 -6.31 -2.17 -7.75
CA TYR A 109 -7.53 -1.51 -7.29
C TYR A 109 -8.65 -2.50 -6.98
N SER A 110 -8.77 -3.59 -7.74
CA SER A 110 -9.76 -4.64 -7.47
C SER A 110 -9.51 -5.36 -6.14
N SER A 111 -8.26 -5.69 -5.83
CA SER A 111 -7.87 -6.28 -4.54
C SER A 111 -8.20 -5.32 -3.38
N LEU A 112 -8.00 -4.02 -3.61
CA LEU A 112 -8.34 -2.96 -2.68
C LEU A 112 -9.86 -2.85 -2.43
N LEU A 113 -10.69 -2.89 -3.47
CA LEU A 113 -12.15 -2.92 -3.32
C LEU A 113 -12.63 -4.13 -2.52
N THR A 114 -12.07 -5.31 -2.81
CA THR A 114 -12.40 -6.55 -2.09
C THR A 114 -12.11 -6.40 -0.59
N VAL A 115 -10.97 -5.80 -0.24
CA VAL A 115 -10.63 -5.47 1.14
C VAL A 115 -11.66 -4.50 1.73
N MET A 116 -12.02 -3.43 1.00
CA MET A 116 -12.98 -2.44 1.47
C MET A 116 -14.36 -3.02 1.77
N GLU A 117 -14.82 -4.03 1.03
CA GLU A 117 -16.10 -4.70 1.28
C GLU A 117 -16.13 -5.43 2.62
N THR A 118 -15.00 -6.00 3.05
CA THR A 118 -14.90 -6.78 4.30
C THR A 118 -14.82 -5.95 5.58
N LEU A 119 -14.73 -4.62 5.47
CA LEU A 119 -14.43 -3.70 6.57
C LEU A 119 -15.64 -3.04 7.23
#